data_AF-A0A1Q7T3R7-F1
#
_entry.id   AF-A0A1Q7T3R7-F1
#
_cell.length_a   1.000
_cell.length_b   1.000
_cell.length_c   1.000
_cell.angle_alpha   90.00
_cell.angle_beta   90.00
_cell.angle_gamma   90.00
#
_symmetry.space_group_name_H-M   'P 1'
#
loop_
_entity.id
_entity.type
_entity.pdbx_description
1 polymer ?
#
loop_
_entity_poly.entity_id
_entity_poly.type
_entity_poly.pdbx_seq_one_letter_code
_entity_poly.pdbx_strand_id
1 'polypeptide(L)'
;MQRTSDRCATGRYPGYLALELGSTISSPLARVLADLQQGTQARLDALLAAYWPHSTPEQRHLPLLVSYRLFLALLPLALQGDEEHQRAIVREMKAVLYRYWEPIIDPQRASEVRSHEAHV
;
A
#
# COMPACT_ATOMS: atom_id res chain seq x y z
N MET A 1 43.11 -6.91 8.35
CA MET A 1 42.17 -7.99 7.94
C MET A 1 41.04 -7.94 8.95
N GLN A 2 39.75 -7.72 8.67
CA GLN A 2 38.93 -7.77 7.46
C GLN A 2 37.90 -6.62 7.51
N ARG A 3 37.55 -6.07 6.33
CA ARG A 3 36.40 -5.19 6.12
C ARG A 3 35.14 -6.03 6.24
N THR A 4 34.25 -5.73 7.20
CA THR A 4 32.87 -6.23 7.15
C THR A 4 32.05 -5.30 6.26
N SER A 5 31.45 -5.93 5.27
CA SER A 5 30.85 -5.35 4.09
C SER A 5 29.40 -4.94 4.38
N ASP A 6 29.18 -3.78 5.01
CA ASP A 6 27.84 -3.21 5.22
C ASP A 6 27.27 -2.47 4.00
N ARG A 7 27.64 -2.87 2.79
CA ARG A 7 27.13 -2.28 1.55
C ARG A 7 26.68 -3.36 0.58
N CYS A 8 25.43 -3.82 0.69
CA CYS A 8 24.73 -4.40 -0.48
C CYS A 8 23.22 -4.67 -0.35
N ALA A 9 22.46 -3.96 0.50
CA ALA A 9 21.00 -4.11 0.49
C ALA A 9 20.27 -3.03 -0.34
N THR A 10 20.90 -1.87 -0.56
CA THR A 10 20.27 -0.71 -1.22
C THR A 10 20.31 -0.74 -2.75
N GLY A 11 20.96 -1.73 -3.38
CA GLY A 11 21.15 -1.79 -4.83
C GLY A 11 20.10 -2.60 -5.61
N ARG A 12 19.17 -3.28 -4.93
CA ARG A 12 18.36 -4.33 -5.58
C ARG A 12 17.06 -3.83 -6.22
N TYR A 13 16.57 -2.65 -5.83
CA TYR A 13 15.30 -2.08 -6.32
C TYR A 13 15.38 -0.54 -6.46
N PRO A 14 16.10 -0.02 -7.46
CA PRO A 14 16.28 1.43 -7.63
C PRO A 14 14.96 2.20 -7.84
N GLY A 15 13.95 1.54 -8.43
CA GLY A 15 12.61 2.12 -8.56
C GLY A 15 11.87 2.29 -7.22
N TYR A 16 12.16 1.45 -6.23
CA TYR A 16 11.57 1.55 -4.89
C TYR A 16 12.12 2.76 -4.12
N LEU A 17 13.44 2.94 -4.15
CA LEU A 17 14.09 4.13 -3.57
C LEU A 17 13.56 5.43 -4.20
N ALA A 18 13.29 5.42 -5.51
CA ALA A 18 12.66 6.56 -6.16
C ALA A 18 11.27 6.87 -5.55
N LEU A 19 10.44 5.83 -5.29
CA LEU A 19 9.13 5.94 -4.66
C LEU A 19 9.19 6.49 -3.23
N GLU A 20 10.17 6.05 -2.42
CA GLU A 20 10.35 6.56 -1.05
C GLU A 20 10.84 8.00 -1.00
N LEU A 21 11.81 8.35 -1.85
CA LEU A 21 12.51 9.66 -1.80
C LEU A 21 11.77 10.76 -2.56
N GLY A 22 10.64 10.46 -3.21
CA GLY A 22 9.90 11.41 -4.05
C GLY A 22 10.73 12.00 -5.19
N SER A 23 11.83 11.31 -5.56
CA SER A 23 12.80 11.70 -6.59
C SER A 23 13.22 13.18 -6.56
N THR A 24 13.87 13.60 -5.47
CA THR A 24 14.67 14.85 -5.41
C THR A 24 15.94 14.82 -6.27
N ILE A 25 16.25 13.69 -6.90
CA ILE A 25 17.53 13.42 -7.57
C ILE A 25 17.50 13.75 -9.07
N SER A 26 16.33 13.66 -9.73
CA SER A 26 16.22 13.90 -11.18
C SER A 26 14.79 14.25 -11.62
N SER A 27 14.64 15.33 -12.40
CA SER A 27 13.33 15.79 -12.89
C SER A 27 12.62 14.77 -13.82
N PRO A 28 13.31 14.12 -14.79
CA PRO A 28 12.72 13.02 -15.55
C PRO A 28 12.24 11.85 -14.69
N LEU A 29 13.02 11.47 -13.67
CA LEU A 29 12.67 10.37 -12.77
C LEU A 29 11.45 10.72 -11.91
N ALA A 30 11.37 11.97 -11.43
CA ALA A 30 10.23 12.47 -10.68
C ALA A 30 8.93 12.43 -11.50
N ARG A 31 8.99 12.73 -12.80
CA ARG A 31 7.83 12.64 -13.70
C ARG A 31 7.36 11.19 -13.87
N VAL A 32 8.28 10.27 -14.19
CA VAL A 32 7.95 8.84 -14.32
C VAL A 32 7.34 8.29 -13.03
N LEU A 33 7.85 8.74 -11.89
CA LEU A 33 7.34 8.36 -10.58
C LEU A 33 5.94 8.93 -10.31
N ALA A 34 5.71 10.19 -10.68
CA ALA A 34 4.41 10.83 -10.57
C ALA A 34 3.37 10.11 -11.45
N ASP A 35 3.73 9.76 -12.69
CA ASP A 35 2.86 9.01 -13.60
C ASP A 35 2.53 7.62 -13.04
N LEU A 36 3.51 6.93 -12.47
CA LEU A 36 3.32 5.63 -11.82
C LEU A 36 2.41 5.74 -10.58
N GLN A 37 2.62 6.77 -9.76
CA GLN A 37 1.79 7.05 -8.60
C GLN A 37 0.35 7.35 -9.02
N GLN A 38 0.14 8.24 -9.98
CA GLN A 38 -1.18 8.58 -10.51
C GLN A 38 -1.87 7.36 -11.11
N GLY A 39 -1.16 6.55 -11.91
CA GLY A 39 -1.70 5.31 -12.47
C GLY A 39 -2.10 4.30 -11.40
N THR A 40 -1.30 4.14 -10.36
CA THR A 40 -1.61 3.26 -9.22
C THR A 40 -2.82 3.76 -8.45
N GLN A 41 -2.88 5.06 -8.16
CA GLN A 41 -4.02 5.66 -7.46
C GLN A 41 -5.31 5.54 -8.27
N ALA A 42 -5.29 5.78 -9.58
CA ALA A 42 -6.45 5.61 -10.44
C ALA A 42 -6.99 4.17 -10.45
N ARG A 43 -6.09 3.17 -10.45
CA ARG A 43 -6.48 1.75 -10.36
C ARG A 43 -7.08 1.41 -9.00
N LEU A 44 -6.52 1.94 -7.91
CA LEU A 44 -7.07 1.76 -6.57
C LEU A 44 -8.45 2.42 -6.43
N ASP A 45 -8.66 3.61 -7.02
CA ASP A 45 -9.98 4.26 -7.02
C ASP A 45 -11.00 3.43 -7.79
N ALA A 46 -10.64 2.93 -8.97
CA ALA A 46 -11.51 2.07 -9.76
C ALA A 46 -11.90 0.78 -9.01
N LEU A 47 -10.96 0.17 -8.30
CA LEU A 47 -11.23 -0.99 -7.45
C LEU A 47 -12.17 -0.63 -6.29
N LEU A 48 -11.89 0.44 -5.57
CA LEU A 48 -12.74 0.89 -4.46
C LEU A 48 -14.14 1.27 -4.94
N ALA A 49 -14.28 1.93 -6.10
CA ALA A 49 -15.57 2.24 -6.69
C ALA A 49 -16.35 0.98 -7.08
N ALA A 50 -15.67 -0.08 -7.54
CA ALA A 50 -16.31 -1.36 -7.86
C ALA A 50 -16.82 -2.08 -6.60
N TYR A 51 -16.08 -2.02 -5.48
CA TYR A 51 -16.49 -2.63 -4.22
C TYR A 51 -17.45 -1.76 -3.41
N TRP A 52 -17.42 -0.44 -3.58
CA TRP A 52 -18.26 0.52 -2.86
C TRP A 52 -19.00 1.44 -3.86
N PRO A 53 -19.96 0.91 -4.63
CA PRO A 53 -20.57 1.60 -5.77
C PRO A 53 -21.38 2.85 -5.39
N HIS A 54 -21.87 2.93 -4.15
CA HIS A 54 -22.65 4.07 -3.66
C HIS A 54 -21.80 5.23 -3.12
N SER A 55 -20.47 5.11 -3.16
CA SER A 55 -19.57 6.14 -2.64
C SER A 55 -19.40 7.32 -3.59
N THR A 56 -19.23 8.51 -3.03
CA THR A 56 -18.74 9.67 -3.77
C THR A 56 -17.20 9.66 -3.82
N PRO A 57 -16.58 10.38 -4.78
CA PRO A 57 -15.12 10.53 -4.82
C PRO A 57 -14.52 11.05 -3.50
N GLU A 58 -15.22 11.96 -2.82
CA GLU A 58 -14.80 12.53 -1.53
C GLU A 58 -14.80 11.45 -0.43
N GLN A 59 -15.80 10.56 -0.43
CA GLN A 59 -15.87 9.44 0.51
C GLN A 59 -14.77 8.41 0.28
N ARG A 60 -14.33 8.21 -0.98
CA ARG A 60 -13.23 7.29 -1.32
C ARG A 60 -11.83 7.87 -1.09
N HIS A 61 -11.70 9.20 -0.97
CA HIS A 61 -10.41 9.87 -0.87
C HIS A 61 -9.54 9.35 0.29
N LEU A 62 -10.09 9.31 1.50
CA LEU A 62 -9.34 8.87 2.68
C LEU A 62 -9.00 7.37 2.63
N PRO A 63 -9.94 6.45 2.31
CA PRO A 63 -9.62 5.04 2.07
C PRO A 63 -8.50 4.85 1.05
N LEU A 64 -8.54 5.57 -0.07
CA LEU A 64 -7.53 5.48 -1.11
C LEU A 64 -6.15 5.95 -0.64
N LEU A 65 -6.09 7.08 0.05
CA LEU A 65 -4.85 7.62 0.62
C LEU A 65 -4.19 6.64 1.60
N VAL A 66 -4.97 6.10 2.54
CA VAL A 66 -4.46 5.17 3.56
C VAL A 66 -4.02 3.86 2.93
N SER A 67 -4.80 3.32 1.99
CA SER A 67 -4.46 2.08 1.28
C SER A 67 -3.14 2.21 0.51
N TYR A 68 -2.96 3.34 -0.18
CA TYR A 68 -1.73 3.63 -0.90
C TYR A 68 -0.52 3.73 0.04
N ARG A 69 -0.69 4.36 1.21
CA ARG A 69 0.37 4.46 2.23
C ARG A 69 0.73 3.10 2.84
N LEU A 70 -0.26 2.27 3.14
CA LEU A 70 -0.05 0.91 3.65
C LEU A 70 0.70 0.04 2.63
N PHE A 71 0.30 0.12 1.36
CA PHE A 71 1.00 -0.56 0.27
C PHE A 71 2.47 -0.15 0.20
N LEU A 72 2.76 1.16 0.18
CA LEU A 72 4.15 1.65 0.12
C LEU A 72 4.99 1.24 1.34
N ALA A 73 4.38 1.21 2.53
CA ALA A 73 5.07 0.83 3.77
C ALA A 73 5.44 -0.66 3.80
N LEU A 74 4.64 -1.53 3.19
CA LEU A 74 4.86 -2.98 3.17
C LEU A 74 5.65 -3.45 1.95
N LEU A 75 5.74 -2.62 0.89
CA LEU A 75 6.45 -2.93 -0.33
C LEU A 75 7.94 -3.32 -0.14
N PRO A 76 8.76 -2.68 0.74
CA PRO A 76 10.12 -3.16 0.99
C PRO A 76 10.18 -4.62 1.37
N LEU A 77 9.29 -5.04 2.26
CA LEU A 77 9.25 -6.38 2.80
C LEU A 77 8.89 -7.38 1.70
N ALA A 78 7.99 -6.99 0.80
CA ALA A 78 7.58 -7.80 -0.35
C ALA A 78 8.66 -7.93 -1.43
N LEU A 79 9.64 -7.01 -1.44
CA LEU A 79 10.77 -7.02 -2.37
C LEU A 79 12.02 -7.71 -1.78
N GLN A 80 12.06 -7.96 -0.49
CA GLN A 80 13.19 -8.59 0.19
C GLN A 80 12.97 -10.10 0.40
N GLY A 81 14.07 -10.84 0.52
CA GLY A 81 14.03 -12.30 0.76
C GLY A 81 13.92 -13.16 -0.50
N ASP A 82 13.72 -14.47 -0.28
CA ASP A 82 13.45 -15.45 -1.34
C ASP A 82 11.98 -15.40 -1.81
N GLU A 83 11.66 -16.12 -2.89
CA GLU A 83 10.31 -16.09 -3.45
C GLU A 83 9.22 -16.57 -2.49
N GLU A 84 9.52 -17.51 -1.58
CA GLU A 84 8.55 -18.01 -0.63
C GLU A 84 8.20 -16.95 0.41
N HIS A 85 9.22 -16.27 0.92
CA HIS A 85 9.08 -15.15 1.82
C HIS A 85 8.32 -13.99 1.16
N GLN A 86 8.67 -13.64 -0.08
CA GLN A 86 7.95 -12.61 -0.85
C GLN A 86 6.47 -12.97 -1.02
N ARG A 87 6.14 -14.22 -1.37
CA ARG A 87 4.75 -14.70 -1.47
C ARG A 87 4.02 -14.63 -0.13
N ALA A 88 4.69 -14.90 0.99
CA ALA A 88 4.11 -14.76 2.33
C ALA A 88 3.80 -13.29 2.64
N ILE A 89 4.74 -12.37 2.41
CA ILE A 89 4.53 -10.94 2.65
C ILE A 89 3.41 -10.38 1.78
N VAL A 90 3.33 -10.78 0.50
CA VAL A 90 2.23 -10.35 -0.38
C VAL A 90 0.87 -10.82 0.15
N ARG A 91 0.79 -12.02 0.75
CA ARG A 91 -0.44 -12.51 1.38
C ARG A 91 -0.83 -11.67 2.58
N GLU A 92 0.12 -11.34 3.46
CA GLU A 92 -0.12 -10.47 4.62
C GLU A 92 -0.55 -9.07 4.19
N MET A 93 0.14 -8.48 3.21
CA MET A 93 -0.20 -7.16 2.67
C MET A 93 -1.63 -7.12 2.11
N LYS A 94 -2.04 -8.15 1.38
CA LYS A 94 -3.43 -8.28 0.91
C LYS A 94 -4.40 -8.38 2.08
N ALA A 95 -4.10 -9.20 3.09
CA ALA A 95 -4.98 -9.38 4.25
C ALA A 95 -5.20 -8.06 5.01
N VAL A 96 -4.15 -7.27 5.21
CA VAL A 96 -4.23 -5.93 5.83
C VAL A 96 -5.14 -5.00 5.03
N LEU A 97 -4.94 -4.92 3.71
CA LEU A 97 -5.76 -4.06 2.85
C LEU A 97 -7.22 -4.49 2.82
N TYR A 98 -7.50 -5.80 2.72
CA TYR A 98 -8.87 -6.32 2.75
C TYR A 98 -9.56 -6.02 4.09
N ARG A 99 -8.89 -6.24 5.22
CA ARG A 99 -9.46 -5.92 6.55
C ARG A 99 -9.69 -4.43 6.74
N TYR A 100 -8.82 -3.58 6.19
CA TYR A 100 -9.02 -2.13 6.22
C TYR A 100 -10.28 -1.73 5.42
N TRP A 101 -10.56 -2.40 4.30
CA TRP A 101 -11.75 -2.11 3.48
C TRP A 101 -13.03 -2.79 3.95
N GLU A 102 -12.95 -3.86 4.74
CA GLU A 102 -14.12 -4.60 5.23
C GLU A 102 -15.23 -3.70 5.81
N PRO A 103 -14.97 -2.79 6.78
CA PRO A 103 -16.03 -1.96 7.36
C PRO A 103 -16.60 -0.91 6.39
N ILE A 104 -15.89 -0.63 5.29
CA ILE A 104 -16.28 0.36 4.28
C ILE A 104 -17.22 -0.29 3.25
N ILE A 105 -16.89 -1.53 2.86
CA ILE A 105 -17.63 -2.29 1.85
C ILE A 105 -18.85 -2.99 2.45
N ASP A 106 -18.72 -3.48 3.69
CA ASP A 106 -19.80 -4.12 4.45
C ASP A 106 -20.06 -3.35 5.76
N PRO A 107 -20.83 -2.25 5.70
CA PRO A 107 -21.16 -1.47 6.88
C PRO A 107 -22.06 -2.22 7.88
N GLN A 108 -22.72 -3.34 7.49
CA GLN A 108 -23.57 -4.10 8.40
C GLN A 108 -22.73 -4.88 9.44
N ARG A 109 -21.60 -5.46 9.04
CA ARG A 109 -20.64 -6.06 9.99
C ARG A 109 -19.98 -5.04 10.93
N ALA A 110 -19.74 -3.82 10.46
CA ALA A 110 -19.16 -2.75 11.29
C ALA A 110 -20.09 -2.25 12.40
N SER A 111 -21.41 -2.45 12.27
CA SER A 111 -22.38 -2.19 13.35
C SER A 111 -22.42 -3.29 14.41
N GLU A 112 -22.15 -4.54 14.05
CA GLU A 112 -22.13 -5.66 15.00
C GLU A 112 -20.92 -5.59 15.95
N VAL A 113 -19.74 -5.21 15.44
CA VAL A 113 -18.52 -5.04 16.25
C VAL A 113 -18.65 -3.88 17.24
N ARG A 114 -19.24 -2.74 16.83
CA ARG A 114 -19.50 -1.59 17.72
C ARG A 114 -20.53 -1.87 18.81
N SER A 115 -21.48 -2.77 18.55
CA SER A 115 -22.47 -3.18 19.54
C SER A 115 -21.88 -4.09 20.63
N HIS A 116 -20.76 -4.76 20.34
CA HIS A 116 -20.01 -5.55 21.32
C HIS A 116 -19.14 -4.68 22.25
N GLU A 117 -18.62 -3.55 21.77
CA GLU A 117 -17.84 -2.62 22.60
C GLU A 117 -18.70 -1.77 23.55
N ALA A 118 -20.00 -1.62 23.28
CA ALA A 118 -20.92 -0.87 24.14
C ALA A 118 -21.43 -1.66 25.37
N HIS A 119 -21.05 -2.94 25.50
CA HIS A 119 -21.51 -3.84 26.56
C HIS A 119 -20.37 -4.37 27.47
N VAL A 120 -19.19 -3.77 27.43
CA VAL A 120 -18.07 -4.01 28.36
C VAL A 120 -17.80 -2.75 29.17
#